data_AF-F2T395-F1
#
_entry.id   AF-F2T395-F1
#
_cell.length_a   1.000
_cell.length_b   1.000
_cell.length_c   1.000
_cell.angle_alpha   90.00
_cell.angle_beta   90.00
_cell.angle_gamma   90.00
#
_symmetry.space_group_name_H-M   'P 1'
#
loop_
_entity.id
_entity.type
_entity.pdbx_description
1 polymer ?
#
loop_
_entity_poly.entity_id
_entity_poly.type
_entity_poly.pdbx_seq_one_letter_code
_entity_poly.pdbx_strand_id
1 'polypeptide(L)'
;MSESTTSKGVEGSAQVTSDVPFADKPSPWLGMKSQFFCSVGRAKGIPDASYADLEAQSPFADPAASGQFKGGACTVMIVRYLESPVGPYDEILWIPGWFEVPGKKTSNPRVTRIYVSRKESIYNGRKNWNIPKHLASFKFVPSDTPSSTMPYSRVEISLPSTPDQPFVVLQFSPLTLLSRLSMPINTSYVPINPLLGMPPVPESKSWKEDALMGTKEWRHARVDVSGWARMVRVEGKLGDGHSFPELTASGYWVYINDAKLSCVTVGV
;
A
#
# COMPACT_ATOMS: atom_id res chain seq x y z
N MET A 1 23.67 -55.35 44.98
CA MET A 1 23.47 -53.96 45.48
C MET A 1 24.73 -53.20 45.09
N SER A 2 24.77 -52.18 44.25
CA SER A 2 23.76 -51.35 43.58
C SER A 2 24.53 -50.63 42.48
N GLU A 3 24.10 -50.76 41.22
CA GLU A 3 24.66 -50.07 40.06
C GLU A 3 24.24 -48.60 40.08
N SER A 4 25.20 -47.67 39.92
CA SER A 4 24.93 -46.24 39.81
C SER A 4 24.59 -45.89 38.35
N THR A 5 23.31 -45.63 38.10
CA THR A 5 22.84 -45.16 36.80
C THR A 5 23.03 -43.64 36.73
N THR A 6 23.99 -43.19 35.93
CA THR A 6 24.15 -41.78 35.55
C THR A 6 23.19 -41.47 34.40
N SER A 7 22.00 -40.92 34.70
CA SER A 7 21.11 -40.41 33.64
C SER A 7 21.42 -38.95 33.36
N LYS A 8 21.74 -38.70 32.09
CA LYS A 8 22.03 -37.42 31.48
C LYS A 8 20.85 -36.45 31.68
N GLY A 9 21.16 -35.23 32.12
CA GLY A 9 20.25 -34.11 32.06
C GLY A 9 19.77 -33.90 30.63
N VAL A 10 18.46 -33.91 30.45
CA VAL A 10 17.81 -33.43 29.24
C VAL A 10 17.87 -31.91 29.30
N GLU A 11 18.88 -31.33 28.66
CA GLU A 11 18.82 -29.92 28.23
C GLU A 11 17.73 -29.83 27.16
N GLY A 12 16.50 -29.62 27.64
CA GLY A 12 15.42 -29.13 26.81
C GLY A 12 15.84 -27.78 26.28
N SER A 13 16.20 -27.74 25.00
CA SER A 13 16.40 -26.53 24.22
C SER A 13 15.22 -25.59 24.49
N ALA A 14 15.48 -24.51 25.23
CA ALA A 14 14.55 -23.39 25.30
C ALA A 14 14.43 -22.85 23.87
N GLN A 15 13.36 -23.24 23.19
CA GLN A 15 12.90 -22.52 22.01
C GLN A 15 12.60 -21.11 22.49
N VAL A 16 13.52 -20.19 22.20
CA VAL A 16 13.25 -18.76 22.22
C VAL A 16 12.15 -18.55 21.17
N THR A 17 10.90 -18.63 21.60
CA THR A 17 9.78 -18.19 20.79
C THR A 17 10.03 -16.72 20.52
N SER A 18 10.23 -16.37 19.25
CA SER A 18 10.59 -15.03 18.85
C SER A 18 9.52 -14.04 19.31
N ASP A 19 9.90 -13.04 20.10
CA ASP A 19 9.05 -11.96 20.66
C ASP A 19 8.43 -11.00 19.60
N VAL A 20 8.17 -11.49 18.38
CA VAL A 20 7.60 -10.75 17.26
C VAL A 20 6.12 -11.14 17.14
N PRO A 21 5.17 -10.22 17.38
CA PRO A 21 3.74 -10.55 17.44
C PRO A 21 3.09 -10.71 16.06
N PHE A 22 3.83 -10.49 14.97
CA PHE A 22 3.33 -10.57 13.60
C PHE A 22 4.00 -11.72 12.85
N ALA A 23 3.18 -12.55 12.21
CA ALA A 23 3.68 -13.65 11.39
C ALA A 23 4.32 -13.13 10.10
N ASP A 24 5.50 -13.67 9.79
CA ASP A 24 6.21 -13.39 8.55
C ASP A 24 5.49 -13.99 7.34
N LYS A 25 5.35 -13.17 6.30
CA LYS A 25 4.83 -13.51 4.97
C LYS A 25 5.80 -12.92 3.94
N PRO A 26 6.93 -13.60 3.65
CA PRO A 26 7.97 -13.07 2.78
C PRO A 26 7.46 -12.86 1.35
N SER A 27 8.11 -11.94 0.63
CA SER A 27 7.99 -11.82 -0.83
C SER A 27 8.45 -13.12 -1.53
N PRO A 28 7.89 -13.51 -2.69
CA PRO A 28 6.89 -12.78 -3.49
C PRO A 28 5.44 -13.03 -3.05
N TRP A 29 4.60 -12.01 -3.21
CA TRP A 29 3.15 -12.16 -3.11
C TRP A 29 2.59 -12.18 -4.53
N LEU A 30 2.07 -13.33 -4.97
CA LEU A 30 1.68 -13.55 -6.36
C LEU A 30 0.18 -13.76 -6.50
N GLY A 31 -0.40 -13.22 -7.57
CA GLY A 31 -1.76 -13.53 -7.99
C GLY A 31 -2.84 -13.20 -6.96
N MET A 32 -2.62 -12.18 -6.13
CA MET A 32 -3.60 -11.70 -5.15
C MET A 32 -4.86 -11.25 -5.87
N LYS A 33 -6.02 -11.73 -5.40
CA LYS A 33 -7.32 -11.35 -5.96
C LYS A 33 -7.73 -10.02 -5.38
N SER A 34 -8.03 -9.04 -6.23
CA SER A 34 -8.29 -7.69 -5.78
C SER A 34 -9.29 -6.94 -6.64
N GLN A 35 -9.93 -5.93 -6.04
CA GLN A 35 -10.65 -4.88 -6.73
C GLN A 35 -9.82 -3.61 -6.66
N PHE A 36 -9.75 -2.87 -7.76
CA PHE A 36 -8.72 -1.85 -7.95
C PHE A 36 -9.32 -0.59 -8.54
N PHE A 37 -9.07 0.55 -7.90
CA PHE A 37 -9.40 1.88 -8.40
C PHE A 37 -8.10 2.67 -8.54
N CYS A 38 -7.90 3.38 -9.65
CA CYS A 38 -6.68 4.13 -9.89
C CYS A 38 -6.93 5.40 -10.69
N SER A 39 -6.25 6.47 -10.31
CA SER A 39 -6.12 7.69 -11.10
C SER A 39 -4.66 8.05 -11.27
N VAL A 40 -4.30 8.46 -12.48
CA VAL A 40 -2.96 8.92 -12.86
C VAL A 40 -3.07 10.37 -13.29
N GLY A 41 -2.14 11.19 -12.81
CA GLY A 41 -2.09 12.62 -13.11
C GLY A 41 -0.67 13.15 -13.14
N ARG A 42 -0.54 14.47 -12.91
CA ARG A 42 0.75 15.14 -12.70
C ARG A 42 0.66 16.02 -11.46
N ALA A 43 1.56 15.83 -10.51
CA ALA A 43 1.70 16.69 -9.36
C ALA A 43 2.72 17.82 -9.67
N LYS A 44 2.44 19.05 -9.20
CA LYS A 44 3.38 20.19 -9.33
C LYS A 44 4.54 20.14 -8.33
N GLY A 45 4.46 19.24 -7.35
CA GLY A 45 5.37 19.09 -6.22
C GLY A 45 4.91 17.93 -5.35
N ILE A 46 5.40 17.90 -4.11
CA ILE A 46 4.91 16.98 -3.08
C ILE A 46 3.95 17.78 -2.20
N PRO A 47 2.62 17.53 -2.26
CA PRO A 47 1.67 18.24 -1.40
C PRO A 47 1.88 17.91 0.08
N ASP A 48 1.34 18.77 0.96
CA ASP A 48 1.26 18.49 2.40
C ASP A 48 0.57 17.14 2.66
N ALA A 49 0.86 16.53 3.82
CA ALA A 49 0.42 15.20 4.21
C ALA A 49 0.86 14.04 3.28
N SER A 50 1.81 14.27 2.37
CA SER A 50 2.38 13.21 1.51
C SER A 50 3.24 12.20 2.27
N TYR A 51 3.57 12.45 3.54
CA TYR A 51 4.28 11.54 4.44
C TYR A 51 3.53 11.49 5.77
N ALA A 52 3.63 10.36 6.49
CA ALA A 52 3.21 10.32 7.89
C ALA A 52 4.21 11.07 8.77
N ASP A 53 3.80 11.49 9.96
CA ASP A 53 4.69 12.13 10.94
C ASP A 53 5.97 11.32 11.19
N LEU A 54 5.85 9.99 11.32
CA LEU A 54 6.98 9.10 11.54
C LEU A 54 7.98 9.15 10.38
N GLU A 55 7.51 9.01 9.14
CA GLU A 55 8.36 9.08 7.94
C GLU A 55 8.88 10.50 7.64
N ALA A 56 8.04 11.52 7.86
CA ALA A 56 8.35 12.93 7.62
C ALA A 56 9.50 13.44 8.49
N GLN A 57 9.64 12.90 9.70
CA GLN A 57 10.69 13.25 10.67
C GLN A 57 11.91 12.32 10.58
N SER A 58 12.05 11.59 9.47
CA SER A 58 13.10 10.58 9.28
C SER A 58 13.85 10.77 7.96
N PRO A 59 15.01 10.10 7.78
CA PRO A 59 15.71 10.10 6.50
C PRO A 59 14.85 9.66 5.30
N PHE A 60 13.73 8.95 5.49
CA PHE A 60 12.83 8.53 4.42
C PHE A 60 12.29 9.71 3.57
N ALA A 61 12.00 10.83 4.23
CA ALA A 61 11.48 12.04 3.59
C ALA A 61 12.57 13.09 3.28
N ASP A 62 13.79 12.92 3.80
CA ASP A 62 14.90 13.84 3.55
C ASP A 62 15.47 13.65 2.13
N PRO A 63 15.41 14.67 1.25
CA PRO A 63 15.96 14.58 -0.10
C PRO A 63 17.48 14.34 -0.15
N ALA A 64 18.24 14.73 0.88
CA ALA A 64 19.68 14.49 0.93
C ALA A 64 20.00 13.01 1.19
N ALA A 65 19.24 12.37 2.09
CA ALA A 65 19.41 10.96 2.41
C ALA A 65 18.72 10.02 1.41
N SER A 66 17.52 10.40 0.96
CA SER A 66 16.62 9.54 0.18
C SER A 66 16.44 9.98 -1.27
N GLY A 67 17.21 10.95 -1.76
CA GLY A 67 17.20 11.39 -3.15
C GLY A 67 16.12 12.43 -3.47
N GLN A 68 16.43 13.28 -4.45
CA GLN A 68 15.60 14.42 -4.83
C GLN A 68 14.33 13.99 -5.58
N PHE A 69 13.25 14.73 -5.36
CA PHE A 69 12.02 14.60 -6.15
C PHE A 69 12.24 15.11 -7.57
N LYS A 70 11.79 14.32 -8.56
CA LYS A 70 11.95 14.61 -10.00
C LYS A 70 10.64 14.88 -10.71
N GLY A 71 9.50 14.82 -10.02
CA GLY A 71 8.19 14.98 -10.63
C GLY A 71 7.77 13.76 -11.44
N GLY A 72 7.06 13.97 -12.54
CA GLY A 72 6.54 12.92 -13.40
C GLY A 72 5.06 12.61 -13.13
N ALA A 73 4.63 11.43 -13.58
CA ALA A 73 3.27 10.96 -13.33
C ALA A 73 3.08 10.66 -11.84
N CYS A 74 1.97 11.16 -11.27
CA CYS A 74 1.53 10.82 -9.93
C CYS A 74 0.36 9.83 -9.99
N THR A 75 0.22 9.02 -8.95
CA THR A 75 -0.80 7.97 -8.90
C THR A 75 -1.44 7.92 -7.52
N VAL A 76 -2.77 7.87 -7.49
CA VAL A 76 -3.54 7.47 -6.31
C VAL A 76 -4.27 6.17 -6.62
N MET A 77 -4.20 5.22 -5.70
CA MET A 77 -4.87 3.93 -5.84
C MET A 77 -5.65 3.59 -4.59
N ILE A 78 -6.82 2.97 -4.78
CA ILE A 78 -7.60 2.32 -3.73
C ILE A 78 -7.74 0.86 -4.14
N VAL A 79 -7.34 -0.06 -3.27
CA VAL A 79 -7.31 -1.48 -3.55
C VAL A 79 -8.04 -2.23 -2.46
N ARG A 80 -8.92 -3.15 -2.84
CA ARG A 80 -9.50 -4.15 -1.95
C ARG A 80 -8.88 -5.49 -2.26
N TYR A 81 -8.04 -6.01 -1.38
CA TYR A 81 -7.51 -7.36 -1.49
C TYR A 81 -8.54 -8.33 -0.94
N LEU A 82 -9.15 -9.11 -1.83
CA LEU A 82 -10.08 -10.18 -1.47
C LEU A 82 -9.30 -11.41 -0.98
N GLU A 83 -8.12 -11.65 -1.56
CA GLU A 83 -7.21 -12.70 -1.14
C GLU A 83 -5.76 -12.21 -1.16
N SER A 84 -5.03 -12.44 -0.06
CA SER A 84 -3.60 -12.16 0.05
C SER A 84 -2.93 -13.10 1.07
N PRO A 85 -1.60 -13.17 1.13
CA PRO A 85 -0.89 -13.97 2.14
C PRO A 85 -1.17 -13.59 3.59
N VAL A 86 -1.68 -12.38 3.85
CA VAL A 86 -2.10 -11.89 5.18
C VAL A 86 -3.63 -11.86 5.34
N GLY A 87 -4.37 -12.51 4.43
CA GLY A 87 -5.84 -12.46 4.38
C GLY A 87 -6.38 -11.18 3.70
N PRO A 88 -7.70 -10.99 3.69
CA PRO A 88 -8.32 -9.81 3.07
C PRO A 88 -7.94 -8.52 3.80
N TYR A 89 -7.74 -7.44 3.04
CA TYR A 89 -7.53 -6.09 3.56
C TYR A 89 -7.78 -5.04 2.47
N ASP A 90 -7.93 -3.78 2.86
CA ASP A 90 -8.12 -2.65 1.95
C ASP A 90 -6.91 -1.70 2.07
N GLU A 91 -6.65 -0.94 1.02
CA GLU A 91 -5.49 -0.06 0.89
C GLU A 91 -5.86 1.23 0.14
N ILE A 92 -5.33 2.36 0.59
CA ILE A 92 -5.20 3.58 -0.23
C ILE A 92 -3.74 4.00 -0.24
N LEU A 93 -3.20 4.35 -1.40
CA LEU A 93 -1.81 4.79 -1.52
C LEU A 93 -1.67 6.00 -2.43
N TRP A 94 -0.60 6.75 -2.20
CA TRP A 94 -0.19 7.91 -2.95
C TRP A 94 1.27 7.78 -3.41
N ILE A 95 1.47 7.94 -4.71
CA ILE A 95 2.76 8.06 -5.37
C ILE A 95 2.81 9.46 -5.99
N PRO A 96 3.51 10.44 -5.38
CA PRO A 96 3.56 11.80 -5.92
C PRO A 96 4.37 11.90 -7.21
N GLY A 97 5.23 10.92 -7.48
CA GLY A 97 6.05 10.86 -8.67
C GLY A 97 7.35 10.12 -8.43
N TRP A 98 8.38 10.56 -9.13
CA TRP A 98 9.68 9.90 -9.20
C TRP A 98 10.70 10.58 -8.31
N PHE A 99 11.60 9.78 -7.76
CA PHE A 99 12.68 10.22 -6.91
C PHE A 99 13.99 9.62 -7.41
N GLU A 100 15.08 10.36 -7.27
CA GLU A 100 16.43 9.79 -7.43
C GLU A 100 16.65 8.62 -6.48
N VAL A 101 17.40 7.62 -6.96
CA VAL A 101 17.90 6.54 -6.10
C VAL A 101 19.38 6.84 -5.82
N PRO A 102 19.73 7.21 -4.57
CA PRO A 102 21.11 7.53 -4.19
C PRO A 102 22.10 6.44 -4.61
N GLY A 103 23.26 6.86 -5.12
CA GLY A 103 24.28 5.96 -5.63
C GLY A 103 23.99 5.35 -7.01
N LYS A 104 22.81 5.60 -7.60
CA LYS A 104 22.46 5.17 -8.97
C LYS A 104 22.18 6.36 -9.88
N LYS A 105 22.30 6.15 -11.18
CA LYS A 105 21.91 7.12 -12.22
C LYS A 105 20.45 6.97 -12.65
N THR A 106 19.61 6.43 -11.78
CA THR A 106 18.21 6.10 -12.07
C THR A 106 17.28 6.77 -11.07
N SER A 107 16.04 7.00 -11.50
CA SER A 107 14.94 7.40 -10.60
C SER A 107 13.88 6.31 -10.60
N ASN A 108 13.13 6.22 -9.51
CA ASN A 108 12.00 5.29 -9.37
C ASN A 108 10.79 6.00 -8.72
N PRO A 109 9.55 5.56 -9.03
CA PRO A 109 8.39 5.97 -8.26
C PRO A 109 8.52 5.54 -6.80
N ARG A 110 7.98 6.35 -5.89
CA ARG A 110 7.97 6.08 -4.44
C ARG A 110 6.56 6.23 -3.88
N VAL A 111 6.12 5.24 -3.11
CA VAL A 111 4.92 5.38 -2.28
C VAL A 111 5.30 6.20 -1.05
N THR A 112 4.75 7.41 -0.91
CA THR A 112 5.10 8.30 0.21
C THR A 112 4.06 8.28 1.32
N ARG A 113 2.78 8.05 0.97
CA ARG A 113 1.67 7.90 1.90
C ARG A 113 0.85 6.68 1.54
N ILE A 114 0.53 5.86 2.53
CA ILE A 114 -0.27 4.65 2.34
C ILE A 114 -0.95 4.24 3.65
N TYR A 115 -2.22 3.91 3.56
CA TYR A 115 -3.01 3.35 4.63
C TYR A 115 -3.55 1.98 4.26
N VAL A 116 -3.65 1.09 5.23
CA VAL A 116 -4.25 -0.24 5.10
C VAL A 116 -5.17 -0.57 6.26
N SER A 117 -6.13 -1.48 6.06
CA SER A 117 -7.07 -1.90 7.11
C SER A 117 -6.54 -2.99 8.05
N ARG A 118 -5.29 -3.45 7.88
CA ARG A 118 -4.74 -4.60 8.60
C ARG A 118 -3.27 -4.45 8.99
N LYS A 119 -2.96 -4.69 10.28
CA LYS A 119 -1.59 -4.57 10.84
C LYS A 119 -0.61 -5.59 10.26
N GLU A 120 -1.04 -6.79 9.94
CA GLU A 120 -0.17 -7.80 9.31
C GLU A 120 0.29 -7.38 7.90
N SER A 121 -0.53 -6.59 7.19
CA SER A 121 -0.13 -5.96 5.92
C SER A 121 0.89 -4.85 6.15
N ILE A 122 0.76 -4.08 7.24
CA ILE A 122 1.74 -3.06 7.64
C ILE A 122 3.11 -3.70 7.89
N TYR A 123 3.16 -4.66 8.82
CA TYR A 123 4.40 -5.31 9.23
C TYR A 123 5.12 -5.94 8.03
N ASN A 124 4.43 -6.78 7.26
CA ASN A 124 5.03 -7.45 6.11
C ASN A 124 5.36 -6.48 4.96
N GLY A 125 4.54 -5.46 4.74
CA GLY A 125 4.76 -4.44 3.72
C GLY A 125 6.03 -3.61 3.97
N ARG A 126 6.22 -3.19 5.22
CA ARG A 126 7.44 -2.49 5.67
C ARG A 126 8.65 -3.41 5.59
N LYS A 127 8.55 -4.63 6.13
CA LYS A 127 9.65 -5.62 6.16
C LYS A 127 10.16 -6.00 4.78
N ASN A 128 9.27 -6.33 3.85
CA ASN A 128 9.63 -6.88 2.55
C ASN A 128 10.06 -5.80 1.54
N TRP A 129 9.42 -4.63 1.58
CA TRP A 129 9.51 -3.63 0.50
C TRP A 129 9.71 -2.18 0.95
N ASN A 130 9.88 -1.93 2.25
CA ASN A 130 9.96 -0.57 2.83
C ASN A 130 8.74 0.31 2.46
N ILE A 131 7.56 -0.28 2.26
CA ILE A 131 6.36 0.49 1.97
C ILE A 131 5.83 1.07 3.30
N PRO A 132 5.71 2.41 3.45
CA PRO A 132 5.46 3.06 4.73
C PRO A 132 3.98 2.99 5.12
N LYS A 133 3.43 1.79 5.25
CA LYS A 133 2.01 1.55 5.55
C LYS A 133 1.68 2.02 6.97
N HIS A 134 0.49 2.60 7.12
CA HIS A 134 -0.14 2.96 8.40
C HIS A 134 -1.55 2.37 8.48
N LEU A 135 -2.14 2.32 9.66
CA LEU A 135 -3.48 1.76 9.87
C LEU A 135 -4.57 2.79 9.59
N ALA A 136 -5.61 2.41 8.86
CA ALA A 136 -6.86 3.17 8.73
C ALA A 136 -8.08 2.26 8.68
N SER A 137 -9.26 2.84 8.89
CA SER A 137 -10.55 2.17 8.73
C SER A 137 -11.11 2.46 7.34
N PHE A 138 -11.66 1.43 6.69
CA PHE A 138 -12.25 1.54 5.36
C PHE A 138 -13.70 1.08 5.41
N LYS A 139 -14.60 1.86 4.82
CA LYS A 139 -16.01 1.53 4.71
C LYS A 139 -16.47 1.69 3.28
N PHE A 140 -16.67 0.56 2.62
CA PHE A 140 -17.27 0.52 1.29
C PHE A 140 -18.78 0.37 1.40
N VAL A 141 -19.53 1.29 0.80
CA VAL A 141 -20.99 1.25 0.76
C VAL A 141 -21.41 0.52 -0.51
N PRO A 142 -22.21 -0.56 -0.40
CA PRO A 142 -22.75 -1.26 -1.56
C PRO A 142 -23.54 -0.32 -2.48
N SER A 143 -23.57 -0.63 -3.77
CA SER A 143 -24.49 0.02 -4.70
C SER A 143 -25.91 -0.55 -4.52
N ASP A 144 -26.94 0.30 -4.57
CA ASP A 144 -28.36 -0.11 -4.51
C ASP A 144 -28.77 -0.96 -5.71
N THR A 145 -28.10 -0.75 -6.85
CA THR A 145 -28.20 -1.58 -8.04
C THR A 145 -26.85 -2.25 -8.26
N PRO A 146 -26.51 -3.32 -7.51
CA PRO A 146 -25.25 -3.99 -7.68
C PRO A 146 -25.22 -4.66 -9.06
N SER A 147 -24.69 -3.96 -10.04
CA SER A 147 -24.24 -4.63 -11.25
C SER A 147 -23.04 -5.50 -10.87
N SER A 148 -22.82 -6.62 -11.57
CA SER A 148 -21.59 -7.42 -11.44
C SER A 148 -20.31 -6.63 -11.71
N THR A 149 -20.44 -5.36 -12.12
CA THR A 149 -19.39 -4.53 -12.70
C THR A 149 -19.05 -3.29 -11.90
N MET A 150 -19.81 -2.94 -10.87
CA MET A 150 -19.51 -1.87 -9.91
C MET A 150 -20.29 -2.14 -8.61
N PRO A 151 -19.71 -2.87 -7.66
CA PRO A 151 -20.43 -3.32 -6.46
C PRO A 151 -20.56 -2.24 -5.39
N TYR A 152 -19.85 -1.12 -5.49
CA TYR A 152 -19.84 -0.05 -4.48
C TYR A 152 -20.25 1.29 -5.07
N SER A 153 -21.01 2.06 -4.30
CA SER A 153 -21.39 3.44 -4.61
C SER A 153 -20.48 4.45 -3.92
N ARG A 154 -19.84 4.08 -2.81
CA ARG A 154 -19.02 4.99 -2.00
C ARG A 154 -17.93 4.26 -1.24
N VAL A 155 -16.84 4.96 -0.95
CA VAL A 155 -15.85 4.59 0.07
C VAL A 155 -15.60 5.74 1.02
N GLU A 156 -15.48 5.42 2.31
CA GLU A 156 -15.04 6.32 3.37
C GLU A 156 -13.77 5.74 4.01
N ILE A 157 -12.79 6.60 4.28
CA ILE A 157 -11.53 6.22 4.94
C ILE A 157 -11.26 7.19 6.08
N SER A 158 -11.07 6.67 7.28
CA SER A 158 -10.83 7.43 8.51
C SER A 158 -9.66 6.84 9.31
N LEU A 159 -9.08 7.66 10.19
CA LEU A 159 -8.08 7.17 11.14
C LEU A 159 -8.78 6.37 12.25
N PRO A 160 -8.13 5.35 12.84
CA PRO A 160 -8.72 4.59 13.94
C PRO A 160 -9.05 5.46 15.16
N SER A 161 -8.30 6.54 15.37
CA SER A 161 -8.51 7.50 16.47
C SER A 161 -9.69 8.45 16.24
N THR A 162 -10.11 8.67 14.99
CA THR A 162 -11.18 9.59 14.61
C THR A 162 -12.11 8.94 13.57
N PRO A 163 -12.77 7.81 13.92
CA PRO A 163 -13.51 7.00 12.96
C PRO A 163 -14.66 7.74 12.28
N ASP A 164 -15.27 8.72 12.96
CA ASP A 164 -16.38 9.53 12.48
C ASP A 164 -15.96 10.74 11.63
N GLN A 165 -14.65 10.95 11.42
CA GLN A 165 -14.10 12.05 10.66
C GLN A 165 -13.28 11.53 9.46
N PRO A 166 -13.94 11.05 8.40
CA PRO A 166 -13.23 10.53 7.25
C PRO A 166 -12.41 11.63 6.53
N PHE A 167 -11.15 11.31 6.27
CA PHE A 167 -10.26 12.15 5.48
C PHE A 167 -10.41 11.88 3.97
N VAL A 168 -10.96 10.72 3.59
CA VAL A 168 -11.41 10.41 2.22
C VAL A 168 -12.88 10.03 2.23
N VAL A 169 -13.66 10.64 1.33
CA VAL A 169 -15.06 10.29 1.04
C VAL A 169 -15.27 10.39 -0.47
N LEU A 170 -15.32 9.24 -1.15
CA LEU A 170 -15.44 9.19 -2.61
C LEU A 170 -16.70 8.47 -3.04
N GLN A 171 -17.40 9.04 -4.00
CA GLN A 171 -18.57 8.46 -4.64
C GLN A 171 -18.20 7.91 -6.01
N PHE A 172 -18.73 6.74 -6.34
CA PHE A 172 -18.49 6.03 -7.58
C PHE A 172 -19.77 5.97 -8.40
N SER A 173 -19.72 6.52 -9.60
CA SER A 173 -20.84 6.51 -10.54
C SER A 173 -20.45 5.79 -11.84
N PRO A 174 -21.17 4.73 -12.23
CA PRO A 174 -20.92 4.08 -13.52
C PRO A 174 -21.31 5.02 -14.67
N LEU A 175 -20.54 5.01 -15.75
CA LEU A 175 -20.89 5.73 -16.98
C LEU A 175 -21.86 4.88 -17.80
N THR A 176 -23.10 5.32 -17.94
CA THR A 176 -24.21 4.52 -18.51
C THR A 176 -23.90 3.86 -19.86
N LEU A 177 -23.13 4.50 -20.74
CA LEU A 177 -22.70 3.92 -22.03
C LEU A 177 -21.24 3.43 -22.04
N LEU A 178 -20.29 4.25 -21.53
CA LEU A 178 -18.84 3.97 -21.61
C LEU A 178 -18.36 2.92 -20.60
N SER A 179 -19.04 2.76 -19.45
CA SER A 179 -18.63 1.77 -18.46
C SER A 179 -18.85 0.34 -18.94
N ARG A 180 -19.64 0.10 -20.01
CA ARG A 180 -19.86 -1.24 -20.59
C ARG A 180 -18.70 -1.74 -21.44
N LEU A 181 -17.83 -0.83 -21.91
CA LEU A 181 -16.65 -1.19 -22.68
C LEU A 181 -15.50 -1.49 -21.72
N SER A 182 -15.10 -2.76 -21.65
CA SER A 182 -13.96 -3.20 -20.84
C SER A 182 -12.73 -3.42 -21.73
N MET A 183 -11.58 -2.90 -21.31
CA MET A 183 -10.31 -3.07 -22.02
C MET A 183 -9.36 -3.95 -21.21
N PRO A 184 -8.66 -4.91 -21.84
CA PRO A 184 -7.65 -5.68 -21.13
C PRO A 184 -6.47 -4.77 -20.79
N ILE A 185 -6.05 -4.77 -19.52
CA ILE A 185 -4.87 -4.05 -19.06
C ILE A 185 -3.85 -5.03 -18.49
N ASN A 186 -2.60 -4.83 -18.89
CA ASN A 186 -1.40 -5.30 -18.21
C ASN A 186 -0.54 -4.06 -17.91
N THR A 187 0.04 -3.98 -16.70
CA THR A 187 0.92 -2.88 -16.29
C THR A 187 2.10 -2.63 -17.23
N SER A 188 2.46 -3.59 -18.10
CA SER A 188 3.43 -3.36 -19.19
C SER A 188 2.98 -2.33 -20.24
N TYR A 189 1.69 -1.98 -20.31
CA TYR A 189 1.11 -1.02 -21.28
C TYR A 189 0.56 0.26 -20.63
N VAL A 190 0.67 0.41 -19.31
CA VAL A 190 0.20 1.59 -18.57
C VAL A 190 1.41 2.47 -18.24
N PRO A 191 1.34 3.80 -18.32
CA PRO A 191 2.45 4.71 -17.98
C PRO A 191 2.76 4.78 -16.47
N ILE A 192 2.59 3.67 -15.75
CA ILE A 192 3.01 3.48 -14.36
C ILE A 192 4.21 2.53 -14.42
N ASN A 193 5.42 3.00 -14.13
CA ASN A 193 6.53 2.06 -13.98
C ASN A 193 6.24 1.20 -12.73
N PRO A 194 6.13 -0.13 -12.87
CA PRO A 194 5.80 -1.00 -11.74
C PRO A 194 6.94 -1.12 -10.72
N LEU A 195 8.15 -0.62 -11.01
CA LEU A 195 9.32 -0.72 -10.15
C LEU A 195 9.44 0.44 -9.17
N LEU A 196 8.94 0.23 -7.95
CA LEU A 196 9.09 1.14 -6.82
C LEU A 196 10.52 1.13 -6.27
N GLY A 197 11.03 2.31 -5.90
CA GLY A 197 12.31 2.49 -5.21
C GLY A 197 12.09 3.09 -3.82
N MET A 198 12.35 2.30 -2.79
CA MET A 198 11.90 2.59 -1.43
C MET A 198 13.10 2.68 -0.46
N PRO A 199 13.39 3.88 0.09
CA PRO A 199 14.41 4.03 1.13
C PRO A 199 14.02 3.28 2.41
N PRO A 200 14.97 3.03 3.33
CA PRO A 200 14.66 2.45 4.63
C PRO A 200 13.59 3.23 5.37
N VAL A 201 12.66 2.52 6.02
CA VAL A 201 11.59 3.15 6.81
C VAL A 201 11.96 3.18 8.30
N PRO A 202 11.57 4.24 9.03
CA PRO A 202 11.81 4.34 10.48
C PRO A 202 11.01 3.31 11.28
N GLU A 203 11.45 3.02 12.50
CA GLU A 203 10.73 2.19 13.46
C GLU A 203 9.95 3.05 14.46
N SER A 204 8.72 2.66 14.80
CA SER A 204 8.00 3.30 15.92
C SER A 204 8.44 2.72 17.27
N LYS A 205 8.29 3.51 18.34
CA LYS A 205 8.60 3.04 19.71
C LYS A 205 7.75 1.85 20.15
N SER A 206 6.54 1.73 19.59
CA SER A 206 5.57 0.68 19.89
C SER A 206 5.35 -0.25 18.70
N TRP A 207 6.37 -0.54 17.91
CA TRP A 207 6.23 -1.29 16.65
C TRP A 207 5.58 -2.66 16.81
N LYS A 208 5.76 -3.30 17.97
CA LYS A 208 5.12 -4.57 18.32
C LYS A 208 3.60 -4.44 18.46
N GLU A 209 3.09 -3.26 18.76
CA GLU A 209 1.66 -2.99 18.89
C GLU A 209 1.07 -2.43 17.59
N ASP A 210 1.76 -1.49 16.94
CA ASP A 210 1.25 -0.76 15.77
C ASP A 210 1.73 -1.32 14.41
N ALA A 211 2.61 -2.33 14.43
CA ALA A 211 3.24 -2.97 13.27
C ALA A 211 4.27 -2.12 12.49
N LEU A 212 4.59 -0.90 12.95
CA LEU A 212 5.47 0.04 12.27
C LEU A 212 6.96 -0.27 12.50
N MET A 213 7.38 -1.48 12.13
CA MET A 213 8.78 -1.89 12.22
C MET A 213 9.68 -1.08 11.27
N GLY A 214 10.93 -0.86 11.66
CA GLY A 214 11.92 -0.18 10.83
C GLY A 214 12.73 -1.12 9.94
N THR A 215 13.39 -0.55 8.95
CA THR A 215 14.34 -1.27 8.09
C THR A 215 15.64 -0.47 7.95
N LYS A 216 16.69 -1.12 7.45
CA LYS A 216 18.03 -0.52 7.33
C LYS A 216 18.50 -0.36 5.89
N GLU A 217 18.01 -1.20 5.00
CA GLU A 217 18.47 -1.30 3.63
C GLU A 217 17.42 -0.79 2.66
N TRP A 218 17.87 -0.25 1.52
CA TRP A 218 16.98 0.08 0.40
C TRP A 218 16.29 -1.16 -0.16
N ARG A 219 15.04 -1.01 -0.58
CA ARG A 219 14.25 -2.08 -1.21
C ARG A 219 13.67 -1.61 -2.54
N HIS A 220 13.55 -2.54 -3.48
CA HIS A 220 12.87 -2.32 -4.74
C HIS A 220 11.76 -3.35 -4.88
N ALA A 221 10.59 -2.90 -5.30
CA ALA A 221 9.41 -3.74 -5.43
C ALA A 221 8.82 -3.58 -6.83
N ARG A 222 8.59 -4.68 -7.53
CA ARG A 222 7.81 -4.68 -8.76
C ARG A 222 6.36 -5.02 -8.43
N VAL A 223 5.44 -4.14 -8.85
CA VAL A 223 4.00 -4.32 -8.68
C VAL A 223 3.34 -4.54 -10.04
N ASP A 224 2.90 -5.75 -10.29
CA ASP A 224 2.22 -6.11 -11.54
C ASP A 224 0.71 -6.24 -11.30
N VAL A 225 -0.08 -5.60 -12.15
CA VAL A 225 -1.55 -5.64 -12.10
C VAL A 225 -2.07 -6.07 -13.46
N SER A 226 -2.98 -7.04 -13.45
CA SER A 226 -3.67 -7.48 -14.66
C SER A 226 -5.16 -7.63 -14.41
N GLY A 227 -5.96 -7.36 -15.43
CA GLY A 227 -7.40 -7.52 -15.37
C GLY A 227 -8.13 -6.71 -16.44
N TRP A 228 -9.45 -6.64 -16.31
CA TRP A 228 -10.31 -5.91 -17.22
C TRP A 228 -10.69 -4.55 -16.65
N ALA A 229 -10.14 -3.50 -17.26
CA ALA A 229 -10.33 -2.14 -16.83
C ALA A 229 -11.58 -1.51 -17.44
N ARG A 230 -12.19 -0.64 -16.65
CA ARG A 230 -13.38 0.14 -16.99
C ARG A 230 -13.18 1.55 -16.47
N MET A 231 -13.88 2.51 -17.06
CA MET A 231 -13.90 3.88 -16.54
C MET A 231 -15.03 4.04 -15.54
N VAL A 232 -14.73 4.66 -14.41
CA VAL A 232 -15.69 5.07 -13.38
C VAL A 232 -15.55 6.57 -13.14
N ARG A 233 -16.68 7.26 -13.00
CA ARG A 233 -16.67 8.66 -12.54
C ARG A 233 -16.52 8.66 -11.03
N VAL A 234 -15.57 9.43 -10.54
CA VAL A 234 -15.29 9.58 -9.11
C VAL A 234 -15.43 11.04 -8.74
N GLU A 235 -16.09 11.30 -7.61
CA GLU A 235 -16.27 12.63 -7.05
C GLU A 235 -16.19 12.56 -5.52
N GLY A 236 -15.94 13.71 -4.88
CA GLY A 236 -15.92 13.83 -3.43
C GLY A 236 -14.59 14.34 -2.89
N LYS A 237 -14.33 14.04 -1.62
CA LYS A 237 -13.15 14.47 -0.87
C LYS A 237 -12.06 13.40 -0.99
N LEU A 238 -10.93 13.75 -1.63
CA LEU A 238 -9.73 12.92 -1.64
C LEU A 238 -8.64 13.61 -0.81
N GLY A 239 -8.61 13.26 0.47
CA GLY A 239 -7.69 13.84 1.44
C GLY A 239 -8.18 15.14 2.04
N ASP A 240 -7.44 15.59 3.05
CA ASP A 240 -7.76 16.72 3.92
C ASP A 240 -6.55 17.64 4.14
N GLY A 241 -5.44 17.39 3.45
CA GLY A 241 -4.19 18.14 3.59
C GLY A 241 -3.44 17.87 4.90
N HIS A 242 -3.94 16.97 5.75
CA HIS A 242 -3.37 16.66 7.06
C HIS A 242 -3.12 15.15 7.25
N SER A 243 -4.16 14.34 7.14
CA SER A 243 -4.10 12.88 7.19
C SER A 243 -3.67 12.32 5.84
N PHE A 244 -4.15 12.91 4.74
CA PHE A 244 -3.80 12.49 3.39
C PHE A 244 -3.74 13.72 2.48
N PRO A 245 -2.88 13.74 1.45
CA PRO A 245 -2.78 14.88 0.53
C PRO A 245 -4.15 15.26 -0.01
N GLU A 246 -4.46 16.56 -0.01
CA GLU A 246 -5.65 17.06 -0.67
C GLU A 246 -5.43 17.03 -2.19
N LEU A 247 -6.11 16.10 -2.86
CA LEU A 247 -5.97 15.86 -4.29
C LEU A 247 -7.31 16.07 -5.00
N THR A 248 -7.26 16.41 -6.29
CA THR A 248 -8.48 16.48 -7.11
C THR A 248 -9.03 15.08 -7.35
N ALA A 249 -10.14 14.75 -6.68
CA ALA A 249 -10.85 13.49 -6.88
C ALA A 249 -11.65 13.47 -8.19
N SER A 250 -12.29 14.59 -8.51
CA SER A 250 -13.29 14.73 -9.58
C SER A 250 -12.69 14.40 -10.94
N GLY A 251 -13.22 13.34 -11.56
CA GLY A 251 -12.79 12.93 -12.88
C GLY A 251 -13.08 11.47 -13.16
N TYR A 252 -12.32 10.91 -14.08
CA TYR A 252 -12.44 9.51 -14.49
C TYR A 252 -11.29 8.69 -13.95
N TRP A 253 -11.63 7.63 -13.23
CA TRP A 253 -10.67 6.67 -12.70
C TRP A 253 -10.80 5.35 -13.46
N VAL A 254 -9.72 4.59 -13.46
CA VAL A 254 -9.71 3.19 -13.89
C VAL A 254 -10.23 2.33 -12.74
N TYR A 255 -11.16 1.44 -13.06
CA TYR A 255 -11.66 0.41 -12.15
C TYR A 255 -11.46 -0.99 -12.75
N ILE A 256 -10.97 -1.92 -11.94
CA ILE A 256 -10.85 -3.35 -12.28
C ILE A 256 -11.51 -4.15 -11.15
N ASN A 257 -12.54 -4.93 -11.49
CA ASN A 257 -13.31 -5.71 -10.49
C ASN A 257 -12.63 -7.03 -10.09
N ASP A 258 -11.90 -7.67 -11.02
CA ASP A 258 -11.20 -8.93 -10.78
C ASP A 258 -9.74 -8.78 -11.22
N ALA A 259 -9.00 -7.97 -10.47
CA ALA A 259 -7.59 -7.73 -10.69
C ALA A 259 -6.75 -8.83 -10.04
N LYS A 260 -5.76 -9.32 -10.79
CA LYS A 260 -4.68 -10.14 -10.24
C LYS A 260 -3.47 -9.24 -10.02
N LEU A 261 -3.07 -9.10 -8.76
CA LEU A 261 -1.94 -8.28 -8.33
C LEU A 261 -0.79 -9.15 -7.83
N SER A 262 0.43 -8.84 -8.27
CA SER A 262 1.65 -9.45 -7.76
C SER A 262 2.60 -8.37 -7.26
N CYS A 263 3.26 -8.61 -6.13
CA CYS A 263 4.30 -7.75 -5.57
C CYS A 263 5.54 -8.58 -5.27
N VAL A 264 6.67 -8.20 -5.88
CA VAL A 264 7.90 -8.98 -5.87
C VAL A 264 9.09 -8.10 -5.51
N THR A 265 9.91 -8.53 -4.55
CA THR A 265 11.22 -7.92 -4.28
C THR A 265 12.13 -8.14 -5.48
N VAL A 266 12.72 -7.06 -5.99
CA VAL A 266 13.67 -7.10 -7.10
C VAL A 266 15.07 -6.86 -6.54
N GLY A 267 16.01 -7.75 -6.88
CA GLY A 267 17.43 -7.52 -6.62
C GLY A 267 17.92 -6.28 -7.37
N VAL A 268 18.74 -5.47 -6.70
CA VAL A 268 19.42 -4.33 -7.30
C VAL A 268 20.62 -4.80 -8.09
#